data_AF-A0A7T5RP74-F1
#
_entry.id   AF-A0A7T5RP74-F1
#
_cell.length_a   1.000
_cell.length_b   1.000
_cell.length_c   1.000
_cell.angle_alpha   90.00
_cell.angle_beta   90.00
_cell.angle_gamma   90.00
#
_symmetry.space_group_name_H-M   'P 1'
#
loop_
_entity.id
_entity.type
_entity.pdbx_description
1 polymer ?
#
loop_
_entity_poly.entity_id
_entity_poly.type
_entity_poly.pdbx_seq_one_letter_code
_entity_poly.pdbx_strand_id
1 'polypeptide(L)'
;MAQKVKVLFTEFVTHDVKHFIVEKPIGFTFIPGQATDVSIPRPGFEDQKRPFTFTSSPQDLILEFTIKCYVDHNGVTKELHNLKPGDEIVLEDPFGTINYKGPGVFLAGGAGITPFISILRNLKKQNTLSGNTLIFSNKEAKDIILEPEFKEMFTLPDTKLVLILSREQRQGYEYGHIDKTNLPKYVADFSKNFYLCGPPKFVQVMKQTLSELGAKADSVVFEE
;
A
#
# COMPACT_ATOMS: atom_id res chain seq x y z
N MET A 1 22.77 2.92 -5.19
CA MET A 1 23.31 2.50 -6.50
C MET A 1 22.26 1.70 -7.23
N ALA A 2 22.06 1.96 -8.52
CA ALA A 2 21.11 1.20 -9.33
C ALA A 2 21.49 -0.30 -9.38
N GLN A 3 20.51 -1.18 -9.14
CA GLN A 3 20.67 -2.63 -9.13
C GLN A 3 19.66 -3.27 -10.07
N LYS A 4 20.16 -4.10 -10.99
CA LYS A 4 19.32 -4.84 -11.93
C LYS A 4 18.93 -6.18 -11.31
N VAL A 5 17.64 -6.50 -11.33
CA VAL A 5 17.07 -7.72 -10.74
C VAL A 5 16.12 -8.39 -11.72
N LYS A 6 16.02 -9.72 -11.65
CA LYS A 6 15.08 -10.47 -12.47
C LYS A 6 13.70 -10.55 -11.81
N VAL A 7 12.68 -10.49 -12.64
CA VAL A 7 11.31 -10.90 -12.31
C VAL A 7 11.31 -12.42 -12.20
N LEU A 8 10.96 -12.92 -11.02
CA LEU A 8 10.88 -14.35 -10.72
C LEU A 8 9.47 -14.89 -10.98
N PHE A 9 8.45 -14.07 -10.66
CA PHE A 9 7.05 -14.46 -10.80
C PHE A 9 6.15 -13.23 -10.94
N THR A 10 5.02 -13.39 -11.63
CA THR A 10 3.98 -12.37 -11.70
C THR A 10 2.59 -12.99 -11.73
N GLU A 11 1.62 -12.37 -11.06
CA GLU A 11 0.21 -12.76 -11.14
C GLU A 11 -0.72 -11.56 -10.97
N PHE A 12 -1.95 -11.64 -11.50
CA PHE A 12 -2.98 -10.63 -11.25
C PHE A 12 -3.62 -10.88 -9.89
N VAL A 13 -3.60 -9.87 -9.01
CA VAL A 13 -4.29 -9.90 -7.70
C VAL A 13 -5.68 -9.27 -7.76
N THR A 14 -5.89 -8.36 -8.70
CA THR A 14 -7.21 -7.86 -9.10
C THR A 14 -7.26 -7.77 -10.63
N HIS A 15 -8.36 -7.26 -11.18
CA HIS A 15 -8.49 -7.04 -12.62
C HIS A 15 -7.46 -6.06 -13.21
N ASP A 16 -6.86 -5.17 -12.40
CA ASP A 16 -5.92 -4.16 -12.86
C ASP A 16 -4.69 -3.99 -11.95
N VAL A 17 -4.43 -4.93 -11.04
CA VAL A 17 -3.26 -4.92 -10.17
C VAL A 17 -2.52 -6.25 -10.32
N LYS A 18 -1.21 -6.16 -10.55
CA LYS A 18 -0.31 -7.30 -10.67
C LYS A 18 0.67 -7.34 -9.50
N HIS A 19 0.84 -8.52 -8.92
CA HIS A 19 1.90 -8.82 -7.97
C HIS A 19 3.13 -9.29 -8.73
N PHE A 20 4.29 -8.81 -8.30
CA PHE A 20 5.59 -9.14 -8.83
C PHE A 20 6.46 -9.67 -7.69
N ILE A 21 7.10 -10.80 -7.92
CA ILE A 21 8.22 -11.28 -7.11
C ILE A 21 9.49 -11.09 -7.93
N VAL A 22 10.49 -10.43 -7.36
CA VAL A 22 11.79 -10.20 -8.00
C VAL A 22 12.93 -10.64 -7.08
N GLU A 23 14.11 -10.82 -7.68
CA GLU A 23 15.32 -11.11 -6.92
C GLU A 23 15.60 -10.01 -5.89
N LYS A 24 16.09 -10.41 -4.71
CA LYS A 24 16.61 -9.49 -3.71
C LYS A 24 18.14 -9.48 -3.78
N PRO A 25 18.79 -8.36 -4.12
CA PRO A 25 20.24 -8.29 -4.17
C PRO A 25 20.88 -8.54 -2.80
N ILE A 26 22.07 -9.11 -2.79
CA ILE A 26 22.80 -9.42 -1.55
C ILE A 26 23.05 -8.13 -0.77
N GLY A 27 22.65 -8.13 0.51
CA GLY A 27 22.79 -6.96 1.39
C GLY A 27 21.74 -5.86 1.17
N PHE A 28 20.81 -6.02 0.24
CA PHE A 28 19.73 -5.07 0.03
C PHE A 28 18.75 -5.12 1.21
N THR A 29 18.51 -3.96 1.83
CA THR A 29 17.62 -3.82 3.00
C THR A 29 16.75 -2.59 2.84
N PHE A 30 15.57 -2.63 3.44
CA PHE A 30 14.61 -1.53 3.48
C PHE A 30 13.81 -1.59 4.79
N ILE A 31 13.16 -0.50 5.14
CA ILE A 31 12.23 -0.41 6.27
C ILE A 31 10.80 -0.59 5.73
N PRO A 32 9.92 -1.37 6.39
CA PRO A 32 8.54 -1.52 5.95
C PRO A 32 7.86 -0.16 5.74
N GLY A 33 7.25 0.01 4.56
CA GLY A 33 6.67 1.29 4.13
C GLY A 33 7.56 2.13 3.21
N GLN A 34 8.83 1.78 3.03
CA GLN A 34 9.71 2.40 2.04
C GLN A 34 9.43 1.93 0.61
N ALA A 35 9.77 2.79 -0.35
CA ALA A 35 9.71 2.54 -1.77
C ALA A 35 11.11 2.53 -2.39
N THR A 36 11.18 2.13 -3.65
CA THR A 36 12.34 2.34 -4.52
C THR A 36 11.85 2.84 -5.87
N ASP A 37 12.70 3.57 -6.57
CA ASP A 37 12.46 3.90 -7.96
C ASP A 37 12.73 2.66 -8.80
N VAL A 38 11.74 2.30 -9.62
CA VAL A 38 11.85 1.22 -10.59
C VAL A 38 11.85 1.79 -12.00
N SER A 39 12.77 1.32 -12.83
CA SER A 39 12.72 1.50 -14.28
C SER A 39 12.90 0.16 -15.00
N ILE A 40 12.60 0.16 -16.31
CA ILE A 40 12.73 -1.03 -17.16
C ILE A 40 13.95 -0.80 -18.06
N PRO A 41 14.95 -1.72 -18.09
CA PRO A 41 16.14 -1.60 -18.90
C PRO A 41 15.84 -1.92 -20.38
N ARG A 42 14.95 -1.13 -21.00
CA ARG A 42 14.54 -1.21 -22.40
C ARG A 42 14.59 0.19 -23.02
N PRO A 43 14.90 0.32 -24.33
CA PRO A 43 14.97 1.60 -25.01
C PRO A 43 13.71 2.45 -24.78
N GLY A 44 13.92 3.66 -24.26
CA GLY A 44 12.84 4.62 -23.98
C GLY A 44 12.20 4.50 -22.61
N PHE A 45 12.53 3.47 -21.81
CA PHE A 45 12.03 3.30 -20.44
C PHE A 45 13.13 3.34 -19.36
N GLU A 46 14.40 3.31 -19.77
CA GLU A 46 15.55 3.26 -18.85
C GLU A 46 15.57 4.45 -17.86
N ASP A 47 15.27 5.66 -18.36
CA ASP A 47 15.23 6.89 -17.58
C ASP A 47 13.85 7.19 -16.97
N GLN A 48 12.82 6.38 -17.29
CA GLN A 48 11.48 6.56 -16.76
C GLN A 48 11.34 5.88 -15.39
N LYS A 49 11.92 6.48 -14.37
CA LYS A 49 11.83 6.02 -12.98
C LYS A 49 10.45 6.30 -12.40
N ARG A 50 9.87 5.33 -11.70
CA ARG A 50 8.63 5.50 -10.92
C ARG A 50 8.78 4.86 -9.54
N PRO A 51 8.29 5.52 -8.48
CA PRO A 51 8.33 4.96 -7.14
C PRO A 51 7.36 3.79 -7.03
N PHE A 52 7.82 2.68 -6.46
CA PHE A 52 6.96 1.59 -6.02
C PHE A 52 7.36 1.12 -4.63
N THR A 53 6.35 0.99 -3.77
CA THR A 53 6.52 0.54 -2.40
C THR A 53 6.74 -0.96 -2.34
N PHE A 54 7.70 -1.39 -1.52
CA PHE A 54 7.88 -2.82 -1.24
C PHE A 54 6.66 -3.38 -0.51
N THR A 55 6.22 -4.57 -0.92
CA THR A 55 5.10 -5.29 -0.28
C THR A 55 5.53 -6.59 0.41
N SER A 56 6.80 -7.00 0.26
CA SER A 56 7.42 -8.08 1.04
C SER A 56 7.88 -7.59 2.42
N SER A 57 8.27 -8.52 3.29
CA SER A 57 8.93 -8.14 4.55
C SER A 57 10.45 -8.01 4.36
N PRO A 58 11.13 -7.12 5.11
CA PRO A 58 12.57 -6.91 4.99
C PRO A 58 13.42 -8.17 5.26
N GLN A 59 12.85 -9.16 5.95
CA GLN A 59 13.51 -10.43 6.27
C GLN A 59 13.36 -11.48 5.16
N ASP A 60 12.49 -11.23 4.18
CA ASP A 60 12.28 -12.16 3.07
C ASP A 60 13.49 -12.17 2.13
N LEU A 61 13.74 -13.32 1.49
CA LEU A 61 14.83 -13.51 0.52
C LEU A 61 14.50 -12.99 -0.88
N ILE A 62 13.30 -12.43 -1.05
CA ILE A 62 12.76 -11.87 -2.28
C ILE A 62 12.24 -10.45 -2.02
N LEU A 63 12.11 -9.66 -3.08
CA LEU A 63 11.37 -8.41 -3.06
C LEU A 63 10.03 -8.61 -3.75
N GLU A 64 8.99 -7.99 -3.21
CA GLU A 64 7.65 -7.99 -3.80
C GLU A 64 7.17 -6.58 -4.09
N PHE A 65 6.42 -6.45 -5.17
CA PHE A 65 5.67 -5.23 -5.51
C PHE A 65 4.24 -5.59 -5.91
N THR A 66 3.28 -4.77 -5.49
CA THR A 66 1.87 -4.91 -5.88
C THR A 66 1.47 -3.65 -6.63
N ILE A 67 1.44 -3.72 -7.96
CA ILE A 67 1.42 -2.54 -8.82
C ILE A 67 0.10 -2.48 -9.58
N LYS A 68 -0.61 -1.36 -9.48
CA LYS A 68 -1.79 -1.07 -10.30
C LYS A 68 -1.39 -0.61 -11.69
N CYS A 69 -2.04 -1.14 -12.71
CA CYS A 69 -1.90 -0.72 -14.10
C CYS A 69 -2.72 0.54 -14.36
N TYR A 70 -2.07 1.62 -14.79
CA TYR A 70 -2.74 2.81 -15.32
C TYR A 70 -2.62 2.82 -16.84
N VAL A 71 -3.69 2.41 -17.52
CA VAL A 71 -3.72 2.21 -18.99
C VAL A 71 -3.85 3.49 -19.80
N ASP A 72 -4.23 4.61 -19.18
CA ASP A 72 -4.57 5.87 -19.86
C ASP A 72 -3.37 6.62 -20.47
N HIS A 73 -2.18 6.00 -20.42
CA HIS A 73 -0.92 6.53 -20.93
C HIS A 73 -0.02 5.32 -21.30
N ASN A 74 0.79 5.44 -22.35
CA ASN A 74 1.91 4.52 -22.61
C ASN A 74 3.03 4.76 -21.56
N GLY A 75 2.73 4.45 -20.30
CA GLY A 75 3.59 4.70 -19.15
C GLY A 75 4.22 3.44 -18.57
N VAL A 76 5.18 3.63 -17.68
CA VAL A 76 5.97 2.59 -17.01
C VAL A 76 5.12 1.46 -16.45
N THR A 77 3.98 1.75 -15.81
CA THR A 77 3.11 0.71 -15.22
C THR A 77 2.53 -0.23 -16.27
N LYS A 78 2.20 0.27 -17.47
CA LYS A 78 1.69 -0.58 -18.56
C LYS A 78 2.77 -1.54 -19.05
N GLU A 79 4.00 -1.03 -19.21
CA GLU A 79 5.13 -1.88 -19.59
C GLU A 79 5.53 -2.87 -18.50
N LEU A 80 5.47 -2.48 -17.22
CA LEU A 80 5.66 -3.41 -16.11
C LEU A 80 4.66 -4.58 -16.19
N HIS A 81 3.41 -4.30 -16.55
CA HIS A 81 2.39 -5.35 -16.72
C HIS A 81 2.64 -6.27 -17.91
N ASN A 82 3.49 -5.90 -18.86
CA ASN A 82 3.91 -6.77 -19.97
C ASN A 82 5.11 -7.66 -19.62
N LEU A 83 5.76 -7.43 -18.47
CA LEU A 83 6.90 -8.24 -18.04
C LEU A 83 6.49 -9.67 -17.70
N LYS A 84 7.40 -10.59 -17.94
CA LYS A 84 7.30 -12.02 -17.68
C LYS A 84 8.43 -12.48 -16.76
N PRO A 85 8.31 -13.64 -16.10
CA PRO A 85 9.44 -14.26 -15.42
C PRO A 85 10.67 -14.35 -16.34
N GLY A 86 11.82 -13.93 -15.81
CA GLY A 86 13.09 -13.81 -16.54
C GLY A 86 13.38 -12.42 -17.11
N ASP A 87 12.38 -11.54 -17.26
CA ASP A 87 12.62 -10.12 -17.58
C ASP A 87 13.33 -9.40 -16.42
N GLU A 88 13.93 -8.25 -16.71
CA GLU A 88 14.68 -7.46 -15.75
C GLU A 88 13.99 -6.14 -15.43
N ILE A 89 14.18 -5.66 -14.20
CA ILE A 89 13.90 -4.28 -13.77
C ILE A 89 15.14 -3.71 -13.09
N VAL A 90 15.22 -2.39 -13.01
CA VAL A 90 16.28 -1.68 -12.28
C VAL A 90 15.67 -1.04 -11.04
N LEU A 91 16.29 -1.29 -9.89
CA LEU A 91 15.94 -0.71 -8.59
C LEU A 91 16.97 0.33 -8.18
N GLU A 92 16.53 1.43 -7.61
CA GLU A 92 17.40 2.40 -6.92
C GLU A 92 17.49 2.12 -5.41
N ASP A 93 18.26 2.94 -4.69
CA ASP A 93 18.29 2.86 -3.23
C ASP A 93 16.90 3.13 -2.64
N PRO A 94 16.49 2.41 -1.58
CA PRO A 94 15.22 2.65 -0.92
C PRO A 94 15.09 4.08 -0.38
N PHE A 95 13.90 4.65 -0.52
CA PHE A 95 13.52 5.96 -0.01
C PHE A 95 12.07 5.95 0.48
N GLY A 96 11.56 7.12 0.88
CA GLY A 96 10.17 7.27 1.28
C GLY A 96 9.93 6.93 2.74
N THR A 97 8.70 7.23 3.20
CA THR A 97 8.53 7.77 4.55
C THR A 97 7.33 7.27 5.33
N ILE A 98 6.50 6.31 4.85
CA ILE A 98 5.48 5.72 5.73
C ILE A 98 6.19 4.89 6.81
N ASN A 99 6.65 5.58 7.83
CA ASN A 99 7.37 5.05 8.96
C ASN A 99 6.35 4.75 10.05
N TYR A 100 6.24 3.48 10.40
CA TYR A 100 5.38 3.06 11.49
C TYR A 100 5.92 3.61 12.84
N LYS A 101 5.13 4.44 13.51
CA LYS A 101 5.41 5.08 14.80
C LYS A 101 4.68 4.41 15.99
N GLY A 102 4.14 3.21 15.79
CA GLY A 102 3.36 2.46 16.77
C GLY A 102 1.85 2.35 16.42
N PRO A 103 1.05 1.69 17.27
CA PRO A 103 -0.34 1.38 16.97
C PRO A 103 -1.16 2.60 16.53
N GLY A 104 -2.04 2.41 15.56
CA GLY A 104 -2.78 3.51 14.96
C GLY A 104 -3.83 3.09 13.93
N VAL A 105 -4.24 4.06 13.13
CA VAL A 105 -5.26 3.89 12.09
C VAL A 105 -4.63 4.06 10.72
N PHE A 106 -4.68 3.00 9.90
CA PHE A 106 -4.29 3.01 8.51
C PHE A 106 -5.50 3.39 7.64
N LEU A 107 -5.38 4.49 6.90
CA LEU A 107 -6.37 5.02 5.97
C LEU A 107 -5.84 4.83 4.55
N ALA A 108 -6.36 3.81 3.86
CA ALA A 108 -5.93 3.45 2.51
C ALA A 108 -7.02 3.77 1.48
N GLY A 109 -6.61 4.34 0.34
CA GLY A 109 -7.47 4.48 -0.84
C GLY A 109 -6.88 3.73 -2.04
N GLY A 110 -7.57 2.70 -2.54
CA GLY A 110 -7.14 1.92 -3.70
C GLY A 110 -5.70 1.40 -3.60
N ALA A 111 -4.85 1.73 -4.57
CA ALA A 111 -3.44 1.33 -4.57
C ALA A 111 -2.61 1.92 -3.41
N GLY A 112 -3.14 2.91 -2.66
CA GLY A 112 -2.48 3.43 -1.45
C GLY A 112 -2.38 2.44 -0.29
N ILE A 113 -2.90 1.22 -0.44
CA ILE A 113 -2.67 0.13 0.51
C ILE A 113 -1.23 -0.40 0.48
N THR A 114 -0.50 -0.21 -0.63
CA THR A 114 0.81 -0.83 -0.87
C THR A 114 1.86 -0.56 0.21
N PRO A 115 2.07 0.67 0.73
CA PRO A 115 2.94 0.89 1.89
C PRO A 115 2.53 0.12 3.13
N PHE A 116 1.23 -0.08 3.33
CA PHE A 116 0.73 -0.74 4.52
C PHE A 116 0.87 -2.26 4.44
N ILE A 117 0.94 -2.85 3.24
CA ILE A 117 1.10 -4.31 3.08
C ILE A 117 2.38 -4.77 3.81
N SER A 118 3.54 -4.16 3.51
CA SER A 118 4.81 -4.54 4.15
C SER A 118 4.78 -4.29 5.67
N ILE A 119 4.23 -3.15 6.10
CA ILE A 119 4.11 -2.81 7.53
C ILE A 119 3.25 -3.85 8.26
N LEU A 120 2.04 -4.11 7.78
CA LEU A 120 1.07 -4.99 8.42
C LEU A 120 1.54 -6.46 8.41
N ARG A 121 2.12 -6.93 7.30
CA ARG A 121 2.78 -8.25 7.24
C ARG A 121 3.89 -8.37 8.28
N ASN A 122 4.74 -7.34 8.40
CA ASN A 122 5.81 -7.33 9.39
C ASN A 122 5.28 -7.33 10.82
N LEU A 123 4.26 -6.51 11.14
CA LEU A 123 3.60 -6.50 12.45
C LEU A 123 2.95 -7.85 12.79
N LYS A 124 2.29 -8.50 11.82
CA LYS A 124 1.71 -9.83 11.99
C LYS A 124 2.80 -10.87 12.29
N LYS A 125 3.89 -10.90 11.51
CA LYS A 125 5.04 -11.81 11.75
C LYS A 125 5.66 -11.62 13.15
N GLN A 126 5.67 -10.39 13.66
CA GLN A 126 6.21 -10.03 14.97
C GLN A 126 5.21 -10.19 16.13
N ASN A 127 3.95 -10.56 15.86
CA ASN A 127 2.86 -10.60 16.84
C ASN A 127 2.59 -9.23 17.52
N THR A 128 2.77 -8.14 16.79
CA THR A 128 2.59 -6.75 17.26
C THR A 128 1.50 -5.99 16.49
N LEU A 129 0.58 -6.71 15.85
CA LEU A 129 -0.52 -6.12 15.07
C LEU A 129 -1.61 -5.49 15.95
N SER A 130 -1.79 -5.92 17.20
CA SER A 130 -2.80 -5.38 18.11
C SER A 130 -2.69 -3.85 18.30
N GLY A 131 -3.84 -3.21 18.50
CA GLY A 131 -4.02 -1.77 18.58
C GLY A 131 -4.18 -1.07 17.23
N ASN A 132 -4.08 -1.80 16.12
CA ASN A 132 -4.18 -1.25 14.77
C ASN A 132 -5.56 -1.41 14.14
N THR A 133 -5.98 -0.39 13.40
CA THR A 133 -7.19 -0.41 12.57
C THR A 133 -6.82 -0.15 11.11
N LEU A 134 -7.35 -0.93 10.18
CA LEU A 134 -7.27 -0.67 8.74
C LEU A 134 -8.65 -0.25 8.22
N ILE A 135 -8.73 0.96 7.67
CA ILE A 135 -9.88 1.47 6.93
C ILE A 135 -9.48 1.57 5.47
N PHE A 136 -10.05 0.71 4.63
CA PHE A 136 -9.65 0.56 3.24
C PHE A 136 -10.80 0.88 2.29
N SER A 137 -10.67 2.02 1.59
CA SER A 137 -11.67 2.55 0.66
C SER A 137 -11.36 2.18 -0.78
N ASN A 138 -12.35 1.60 -1.46
CA ASN A 138 -12.27 1.13 -2.84
C ASN A 138 -13.53 1.56 -3.64
N LYS A 139 -13.52 1.36 -4.97
CA LYS A 139 -14.68 1.64 -5.81
C LYS A 139 -15.71 0.51 -5.68
N GLU A 140 -15.29 -0.70 -6.01
CA GLU A 140 -16.07 -1.93 -5.96
C GLU A 140 -15.25 -3.02 -5.25
N ALA A 141 -15.88 -4.13 -4.87
CA ALA A 141 -15.23 -5.25 -4.19
C ALA A 141 -14.09 -5.87 -5.03
N LYS A 142 -14.24 -5.86 -6.36
CA LYS A 142 -13.21 -6.35 -7.30
C LYS A 142 -11.93 -5.49 -7.32
N ASP A 143 -11.96 -4.30 -6.72
CA ASP A 143 -10.81 -3.41 -6.59
C ASP A 143 -10.01 -3.64 -5.30
N ILE A 144 -10.52 -4.42 -4.35
CA ILE A 144 -9.88 -4.61 -3.05
C ILE A 144 -8.66 -5.51 -3.21
N ILE A 145 -7.48 -4.88 -3.21
CA ILE A 145 -6.19 -5.56 -3.27
C ILE A 145 -6.00 -6.41 -2.00
N LEU A 146 -5.73 -7.71 -2.17
CA LEU A 146 -5.41 -8.65 -1.09
C LEU A 146 -6.47 -8.75 0.02
N GLU A 147 -7.75 -8.62 -0.33
CA GLU A 147 -8.86 -8.68 0.63
C GLU A 147 -8.83 -9.90 1.57
N PRO A 148 -8.64 -11.15 1.08
CA PRO A 148 -8.65 -12.33 1.94
C PRO A 148 -7.54 -12.27 3.00
N GLU A 149 -6.37 -11.75 2.64
CA GLU A 149 -5.23 -11.61 3.53
C GLU A 149 -5.55 -10.67 4.69
N PHE A 150 -6.10 -9.48 4.41
CA PHE A 150 -6.49 -8.54 5.46
C PHE A 150 -7.63 -9.06 6.34
N LYS A 151 -8.62 -9.74 5.75
CA LYS A 151 -9.68 -10.38 6.53
C LYS A 151 -9.12 -11.41 7.51
N GLU A 152 -8.09 -12.16 7.13
CA GLU A 152 -7.40 -13.08 8.02
C GLU A 152 -6.59 -12.35 9.10
N MET A 153 -5.78 -11.34 8.73
CA MET A 153 -4.92 -10.61 9.69
C MET A 153 -5.72 -9.92 10.80
N PHE A 154 -6.85 -9.32 10.45
CA PHE A 154 -7.66 -8.50 11.35
C PHE A 154 -8.75 -9.31 12.08
N THR A 155 -8.50 -10.61 12.30
CA THR A 155 -9.26 -11.45 13.25
C THR A 155 -8.65 -11.46 14.66
N LEU A 156 -7.45 -10.89 14.81
CA LEU A 156 -6.73 -10.87 16.08
C LEU A 156 -7.37 -9.91 17.10
N PRO A 157 -7.22 -10.18 18.42
CA PRO A 157 -7.68 -9.28 19.46
C PRO A 157 -7.14 -7.86 19.30
N ASP A 158 -8.00 -6.87 19.58
CA ASP A 158 -7.67 -5.45 19.48
C ASP A 158 -7.20 -5.03 18.07
N THR A 159 -7.71 -5.67 17.02
CA THR A 159 -7.55 -5.23 15.63
C THR A 159 -8.92 -4.95 15.02
N LYS A 160 -8.96 -4.07 13.99
CA LYS A 160 -10.21 -3.76 13.29
C LYS A 160 -9.98 -3.55 11.80
N LEU A 161 -10.80 -4.19 10.97
CA LEU A 161 -10.85 -3.98 9.53
C LEU A 161 -12.19 -3.34 9.14
N VAL A 162 -12.11 -2.28 8.33
CA VAL A 162 -13.28 -1.61 7.74
C VAL A 162 -13.05 -1.53 6.23
N LEU A 163 -13.89 -2.22 5.47
CA LEU A 163 -13.86 -2.19 4.00
C LEU A 163 -15.00 -1.30 3.50
N ILE A 164 -14.66 -0.32 2.67
CA ILE A 164 -15.60 0.70 2.19
C ILE A 164 -15.65 0.68 0.67
N LEU A 165 -16.85 0.64 0.10
CA LEU A 165 -17.12 0.63 -1.34
C LEU A 165 -17.91 1.88 -1.75
N SER A 166 -17.32 2.69 -2.63
CA SER A 166 -17.93 3.95 -3.07
C SER A 166 -18.91 3.83 -4.23
N ARG A 167 -18.92 2.69 -4.93
CA ARG A 167 -19.74 2.47 -6.15
C ARG A 167 -20.53 1.15 -6.13
N GLU A 168 -20.42 0.37 -5.05
CA GLU A 168 -21.11 -0.91 -4.90
C GLU A 168 -21.67 -1.02 -3.49
N GLN A 169 -22.97 -1.26 -3.36
CA GLN A 169 -23.57 -1.62 -2.08
C GLN A 169 -23.54 -3.14 -1.93
N ARG A 170 -22.80 -3.64 -0.93
CA ARG A 170 -22.59 -5.07 -0.71
C ARG A 170 -22.63 -5.41 0.77
N GLN A 171 -23.26 -6.53 1.12
CA GLN A 171 -23.30 -7.02 2.50
C GLN A 171 -21.89 -7.26 3.05
N GLY A 172 -21.62 -6.77 4.27
CA GLY A 172 -20.32 -6.89 4.92
C GLY A 172 -19.32 -5.77 4.56
N TYR A 173 -19.76 -4.77 3.80
CA TYR A 173 -18.97 -3.60 3.43
C TYR A 173 -19.77 -2.34 3.75
N GLU A 174 -19.06 -1.26 4.07
CA GLU A 174 -19.65 0.06 4.20
C GLU A 174 -19.84 0.68 2.81
N TYR A 175 -20.94 1.41 2.62
CA TYR A 175 -21.23 2.07 1.34
C TYR A 175 -20.94 3.57 1.41
N GLY A 176 -20.31 4.09 0.35
CA GLY A 176 -20.02 5.51 0.18
C GLY A 176 -18.54 5.84 0.36
N HIS A 177 -18.26 7.03 0.88
CA HIS A 177 -16.90 7.51 1.14
C HIS A 177 -16.67 7.68 2.64
N ILE A 178 -15.46 7.37 3.11
CA ILE A 178 -15.04 7.78 4.45
C ILE A 178 -14.92 9.30 4.51
N ASP A 179 -15.49 9.91 5.55
CA ASP A 179 -15.53 11.35 5.77
C ASP A 179 -15.61 11.67 7.27
N LYS A 180 -15.72 12.95 7.59
CA LYS A 180 -15.83 13.44 8.98
C LYS A 180 -17.02 12.88 9.75
N THR A 181 -18.13 12.60 9.07
CA THR A 181 -19.37 12.17 9.72
C THR A 181 -19.34 10.70 10.10
N ASN A 182 -18.63 9.87 9.33
CA ASN A 182 -18.59 8.43 9.55
C ASN A 182 -17.26 7.90 10.12
N LEU A 183 -16.14 8.63 10.00
CA LEU A 183 -14.87 8.23 10.61
C LEU A 183 -14.96 7.99 12.14
N PRO A 184 -15.71 8.81 12.92
CA PRO A 184 -15.88 8.57 14.36
C PRO A 184 -16.59 7.25 14.72
N LYS A 185 -17.27 6.60 13.78
CA LYS A 185 -17.84 5.25 13.99
C LYS A 185 -16.75 4.19 14.13
N TYR A 186 -15.58 4.44 13.55
CA TYR A 186 -14.47 3.48 13.51
C TYR A 186 -13.30 3.89 14.39
N VAL A 187 -13.14 5.19 14.65
CA VAL A 187 -12.06 5.78 15.43
C VAL A 187 -12.62 6.56 16.60
N ALA A 188 -12.36 6.09 17.82
CA ALA A 188 -12.81 6.75 19.05
C ALA A 188 -11.77 7.75 19.61
N ASP A 189 -10.49 7.55 19.31
CA ASP A 189 -9.37 8.33 19.85
C ASP A 189 -8.53 8.91 18.71
N PHE A 190 -8.61 10.23 18.55
CA PHE A 190 -7.87 10.99 17.55
C PHE A 190 -6.49 11.45 18.01
N SER A 191 -6.06 11.07 19.22
CA SER A 191 -4.67 11.26 19.68
C SER A 191 -3.72 10.17 19.15
N LYS A 192 -4.25 9.10 18.56
CA LYS A 192 -3.49 8.00 17.95
C LYS A 192 -2.67 8.45 16.73
N ASN A 193 -1.76 7.57 16.30
CA ASN A 193 -1.12 7.68 15.00
C ASN A 193 -2.12 7.41 13.86
N PHE A 194 -2.01 8.16 12.78
CA PHE A 194 -2.73 7.96 11.53
C PHE A 194 -1.74 7.80 10.40
N TYR A 195 -1.90 6.73 9.63
CA TYR A 195 -1.09 6.44 8.44
C TYR A 195 -1.99 6.57 7.22
N LEU A 196 -1.65 7.46 6.30
CA LEU A 196 -2.53 7.86 5.20
C LEU A 196 -1.83 7.71 3.86
N CYS A 197 -2.41 6.92 2.95
CA CYS A 197 -1.92 6.79 1.59
C CYS A 197 -3.08 6.49 0.62
N GLY A 198 -3.03 7.10 -0.56
CA GLY A 198 -4.06 6.97 -1.58
C GLY A 198 -4.02 8.12 -2.60
N PRO A 199 -5.03 8.23 -3.48
CA PRO A 199 -5.08 9.32 -4.45
C PRO A 199 -5.06 10.71 -3.81
N PRO A 200 -4.55 11.75 -4.49
CA PRO A 200 -4.39 13.09 -3.92
C PRO A 200 -5.65 13.65 -3.24
N LYS A 201 -6.82 13.46 -3.88
CA LYS A 201 -8.11 13.88 -3.32
C LYS A 201 -8.45 13.15 -2.01
N PHE A 202 -8.14 11.86 -1.92
CA PHE A 202 -8.37 11.07 -0.70
C PHE A 202 -7.47 11.57 0.43
N VAL A 203 -6.17 11.74 0.16
CA VAL A 203 -5.20 12.25 1.14
C VAL A 203 -5.59 13.63 1.64
N GLN A 204 -5.95 14.55 0.73
CA GLN A 204 -6.37 15.90 1.10
C GLN A 204 -7.60 15.90 2.01
N VAL A 205 -8.66 15.16 1.64
CA VAL A 205 -9.90 15.08 2.43
C VAL A 205 -9.65 14.45 3.80
N MET A 206 -8.82 13.41 3.88
CA MET A 206 -8.49 12.76 5.15
C MET A 206 -7.62 13.64 6.04
N LYS A 207 -6.63 14.36 5.51
CA LYS A 207 -5.85 15.33 6.30
C LYS A 207 -6.74 16.40 6.93
N GLN A 208 -7.65 16.97 6.14
CA GLN A 208 -8.62 17.94 6.65
C GLN A 208 -9.54 17.33 7.71
N THR A 209 -10.10 16.16 7.42
CA THR A 209 -11.00 15.43 8.33
C THR A 209 -10.33 15.15 9.67
N LEU A 210 -9.10 14.64 9.66
CA LEU A 210 -8.33 14.33 10.86
C LEU A 210 -8.02 15.59 11.68
N SER A 211 -7.62 16.67 11.03
CA SER A 211 -7.38 17.96 11.69
C SER A 211 -8.66 18.49 12.36
N GLU A 212 -9.80 18.41 11.68
CA GLU A 212 -11.09 18.88 12.22
C GLU A 212 -11.62 18.00 13.36
N LEU A 213 -11.18 16.74 13.43
CA LEU A 213 -11.51 15.80 14.52
C LEU A 213 -10.47 15.80 15.63
N GLY A 214 -9.47 16.69 15.58
CA GLY A 214 -8.52 16.94 16.67
C GLY A 214 -7.23 16.11 16.62
N ALA A 215 -6.92 15.46 15.50
CA ALA A 215 -5.62 14.81 15.32
C ALA A 215 -4.50 15.86 15.25
N LYS A 216 -3.37 15.56 15.89
CA LYS A 216 -2.17 16.43 15.85
C LYS A 216 -1.44 16.21 14.53
N ALA A 217 -0.89 17.27 13.95
CA ALA A 217 -0.13 17.17 12.69
C ALA A 217 0.98 16.10 12.75
N ASP A 218 1.72 16.04 13.86
CA ASP A 218 2.84 15.10 14.04
C ASP A 218 2.42 13.63 14.16
N SER A 219 1.14 13.36 14.47
CA SER A 219 0.59 12.02 14.53
C SER A 219 0.03 11.53 13.18
N VAL A 220 0.02 12.38 12.15
CA VAL A 220 -0.40 12.01 10.80
C VAL A 220 0.83 11.79 9.91
N VAL A 221 1.06 10.52 9.54
CA VAL A 221 2.10 10.08 8.61
C VAL A 221 1.46 9.86 7.24
N PHE A 222 1.99 10.51 6.21
CA PHE A 222 1.51 10.35 4.84
C PHE A 222 2.68 10.39 3.86
N GLU A 223 2.46 9.82 2.68
CA GLU A 223 3.40 9.88 1.56
C GLU A 223 3.16 11.21 0.83
N GLU A 224 4.22 11.99 0.63
CA GLU A 224 4.19 13.26 -0.12
C GLU A 224 4.20 13.04 -1.64
#